data_AF-A0A3D5H980-F1
#
_entry.id   AF-A0A3D5H980-F1
#
_cell.length_a   1.000
_cell.length_b   1.000
_cell.length_c   1.000
_cell.angle_alpha   90.00
_cell.angle_beta   90.00
_cell.angle_gamma   90.00
#
_symmetry.space_group_name_H-M   'P 1'
#
loop_
_entity.id
_entity.type
_entity.pdbx_description
1 polymer ?
#
loop_
_entity_poly.entity_id
_entity_poly.type
_entity_poly.pdbx_seq_one_letter_code
_entity_poly.pdbx_strand_id
1 'polypeptide(L)'
;LSHIQWTGTPKNPTAHARNAVLYGEKAIDRSPCGTGTSARMAQWAAKGKLKVGDEFIHESIIGSLFKGRVEAETMVGNNKAIIPSIEGWARVTGFNTIFIDDRDPYKHGFQVI
;
A
#
# COMPACT_ATOMS: atom_id res chain seq x y z
N LEU A 1 -4.96 -15.55 -7.88
CA LEU A 1 -4.18 -14.48 -7.21
C LEU A 1 -5.14 -13.63 -6.40
N SER A 2 -4.89 -13.37 -5.12
CA SER A 2 -5.78 -12.55 -4.26
C SER A 2 -5.31 -11.10 -4.09
N HIS A 3 -4.03 -10.83 -4.40
CA HIS A 3 -3.42 -9.51 -4.31
C HIS A 3 -2.53 -9.28 -5.52
N ILE A 4 -2.79 -8.22 -6.29
CA ILE A 4 -2.01 -7.82 -7.46
C ILE A 4 -1.59 -6.37 -7.28
N GLN A 5 -0.30 -6.10 -7.41
CA GLN A 5 0.20 -4.74 -7.50
C GLN A 5 0.61 -4.42 -8.93
N TRP A 6 -0.17 -3.59 -9.60
CA TRP A 6 0.22 -3.01 -10.88
C TRP A 6 1.15 -1.84 -10.64
N THR A 7 2.20 -1.72 -11.46
CA THR A 7 3.16 -0.62 -11.36
C THR A 7 3.21 0.14 -12.66
N GLY A 8 3.34 1.47 -12.59
CA GLY A 8 3.43 2.33 -13.76
C GLY A 8 4.38 3.50 -13.54
N THR A 9 4.53 4.33 -14.58
CA THR A 9 5.28 5.57 -14.52
C THR A 9 4.60 6.54 -13.54
N PRO A 10 5.37 7.15 -12.61
CA PRO A 10 4.85 8.20 -11.74
C PRO A 10 4.35 9.40 -12.54
N LYS A 11 3.33 10.08 -12.00
CA LYS A 11 2.91 11.40 -12.47
C LYS A 11 3.52 12.50 -11.62
N ASN A 12 3.76 12.24 -10.34
CA ASN A 12 4.41 13.19 -9.46
C ASN A 12 5.94 13.17 -9.72
N PRO A 13 6.59 14.32 -9.98
CA PRO A 13 8.01 14.37 -10.29
C PRO A 13 8.92 13.93 -9.13
N THR A 14 8.44 13.90 -7.89
CA THR A 14 9.21 13.44 -6.73
C THR A 14 9.01 11.95 -6.45
N ALA A 15 8.05 11.30 -7.11
CA ALA A 15 7.77 9.88 -6.89
C ALA A 15 8.74 9.00 -7.70
N HIS A 16 9.23 7.94 -7.05
CA HIS A 16 10.15 6.98 -7.64
C HIS A 16 9.39 5.89 -8.43
N ALA A 17 8.19 5.53 -7.96
CA ALA A 17 7.30 4.58 -8.62
C ALA A 17 5.83 4.92 -8.33
N ARG A 18 4.94 4.34 -9.12
CA ARG A 18 3.50 4.43 -8.92
C ARG A 18 2.86 3.05 -8.95
N ASN A 19 1.82 2.84 -8.15
CA ASN A 19 1.08 1.58 -8.14
C ASN A 19 -0.45 1.73 -8.05
N ALA A 20 -1.11 0.59 -8.30
CA ALA A 20 -2.47 0.31 -7.89
C ALA A 20 -2.50 -1.11 -7.33
N VAL A 21 -2.96 -1.27 -6.08
CA VAL A 21 -3.10 -2.58 -5.45
C VAL A 21 -4.55 -3.03 -5.55
N LEU A 22 -4.76 -4.13 -6.27
CA LEU A 22 -6.02 -4.85 -6.33
C LEU A 22 -5.99 -5.95 -5.29
N TYR A 23 -7.02 -6.03 -4.46
CA TYR A 23 -7.13 -7.01 -3.39
C TYR A 23 -8.57 -7.47 -3.17
N GLY A 24 -8.71 -8.63 -2.52
CA GLY A 24 -10.02 -9.26 -2.33
C GLY A 24 -10.69 -9.59 -3.67
N GLU A 25 -12.02 -9.66 -3.70
CA GLU A 25 -12.72 -10.05 -4.92
C GLU A 25 -12.81 -8.92 -5.96
N LYS A 26 -12.85 -7.63 -5.54
CA LYS A 26 -12.98 -6.46 -6.44
C LYS A 26 -12.47 -5.12 -5.86
N ALA A 27 -11.65 -5.14 -4.81
CA ALA A 27 -11.23 -3.89 -4.16
C ALA A 27 -9.94 -3.31 -4.77
N ILE A 28 -9.86 -1.97 -4.77
CA ILE A 28 -8.65 -1.23 -5.14
C ILE A 28 -8.22 -0.34 -3.96
N ASP A 29 -6.94 -0.37 -3.62
CA ASP A 29 -6.37 0.53 -2.63
C ASP A 29 -6.22 1.92 -3.24
N ARG A 30 -6.75 2.93 -2.54
CA ARG A 30 -6.62 4.34 -2.95
C ARG A 30 -5.32 4.93 -2.42
N SER A 31 -4.73 4.33 -1.39
CA SER A 31 -3.38 4.69 -0.94
C SER A 31 -2.33 3.98 -1.79
N PRO A 32 -1.04 4.33 -1.66
CA PRO A 32 0.06 3.56 -2.27
C PRO A 32 0.21 2.14 -1.70
N CYS A 33 -0.62 1.77 -0.71
CA CYS A 33 -0.59 0.52 0.03
C CYS A 33 0.72 0.34 0.81
N GLY A 34 0.69 0.41 2.14
CA GLY A 34 1.91 0.35 2.96
C GLY A 34 2.69 -0.95 2.76
N THR A 35 2.01 -2.10 2.86
CA THR A 35 2.61 -3.42 2.63
C THR A 35 3.06 -3.61 1.18
N GLY A 36 2.30 -3.11 0.20
CA GLY A 36 2.70 -3.11 -1.21
C GLY A 36 3.93 -2.25 -1.50
N THR A 37 4.07 -1.12 -0.79
CA THR A 37 5.26 -0.26 -0.84
C THR A 37 6.47 -0.98 -0.26
N SER A 38 6.34 -1.61 0.92
CA SER A 38 7.39 -2.45 1.50
C SER A 38 7.83 -3.58 0.56
N ALA A 39 6.88 -4.28 -0.06
CA ALA A 39 7.18 -5.34 -1.02
C ALA A 39 7.90 -4.81 -2.27
N ARG A 40 7.51 -3.63 -2.77
CA ARG A 40 8.17 -2.98 -3.90
C ARG A 40 9.59 -2.56 -3.57
N MET A 41 9.81 -2.02 -2.38
CA MET A 41 11.15 -1.66 -1.90
C MET A 41 12.04 -2.89 -1.76
N ALA A 42 11.54 -3.98 -1.17
CA ALA A 42 12.28 -5.23 -1.08
C ALA A 42 12.67 -5.77 -2.46
N GLN A 43 11.76 -5.70 -3.44
CA GLN A 43 12.05 -6.08 -4.82
C GLN A 43 13.11 -5.19 -5.49
N TRP A 44 13.13 -3.89 -5.19
CA TRP A 44 14.13 -2.97 -5.72
C TRP A 44 15.49 -3.14 -5.04
N ALA A 45 15.51 -3.35 -3.73
CA ALA A 45 16.72 -3.68 -2.98
C ALA A 45 17.35 -4.98 -3.50
N ALA A 46 16.56 -6.04 -3.70
CA ALA A 46 17.03 -7.29 -4.30
C ALA A 46 17.60 -7.11 -5.73
N LYS A 47 17.19 -6.04 -6.44
CA LYS A 47 17.72 -5.67 -7.76
C LYS A 47 18.86 -4.64 -7.70
N GLY A 48 19.33 -4.28 -6.50
CA GLY A 48 20.38 -3.28 -6.30
C GLY A 48 19.96 -1.84 -6.64
N LYS A 49 18.65 -1.58 -6.78
CA LYS A 49 18.10 -0.25 -7.08
C LYS A 49 17.86 0.62 -5.83
N LEU A 50 17.83 -0.02 -4.67
CA LEU A 50 17.77 0.64 -3.36
C LEU A 50 18.80 -0.02 -2.44
N LYS A 51 19.37 0.78 -1.55
CA LYS A 51 20.31 0.37 -0.51
C LYS A 51 19.80 0.82 0.86
N VAL A 52 20.41 0.30 1.93
CA VAL A 52 20.16 0.80 3.28
C VAL A 52 20.39 2.31 3.35
N GLY A 53 19.42 3.02 3.92
CA GLY A 53 19.39 4.48 4.01
C GLY A 53 18.64 5.17 2.87
N ASP A 54 18.41 4.50 1.73
CA ASP A 54 17.72 5.12 0.60
C ASP A 54 16.23 5.35 0.88
N GLU A 55 15.75 6.53 0.51
CA GLU A 55 14.34 6.88 0.50
C GLU A 55 13.64 6.36 -0.76
N PHE A 56 12.34 6.11 -0.63
CA PHE A 56 11.48 5.64 -1.70
C PHE A 56 10.09 6.27 -1.61
N ILE A 57 9.79 7.17 -2.53
CA ILE A 57 8.48 7.84 -2.63
C ILE A 57 7.59 7.05 -3.59
N HIS A 58 6.46 6.56 -3.10
CA HIS A 58 5.53 5.71 -3.84
C HIS A 58 4.18 6.41 -4.04
N GLU A 59 3.75 6.53 -5.30
CA GLU A 59 2.51 7.19 -5.68
C GLU A 59 1.36 6.18 -5.87
N SER A 60 0.16 6.55 -5.42
CA SER A 60 -1.04 5.74 -5.61
C SER A 60 -1.75 5.99 -6.94
N ILE A 61 -2.84 5.25 -7.18
CA ILE A 61 -3.71 5.47 -8.34
C ILE A 61 -4.38 6.85 -8.33
N ILE A 62 -4.65 7.43 -7.16
CA ILE A 62 -5.24 8.78 -7.01
C ILE A 62 -4.20 9.89 -6.76
N GLY A 63 -2.90 9.57 -6.80
CA GLY A 63 -1.81 10.55 -6.66
C GLY A 63 -1.38 10.87 -5.23
N SER A 64 -1.90 10.16 -4.22
CA SER A 64 -1.38 10.25 -2.85
C SER A 64 0.00 9.60 -2.75
N LEU A 65 0.82 10.06 -1.79
CA LEU A 65 2.20 9.63 -1.62
C LEU A 65 2.43 9.00 -0.25
N PHE A 66 3.23 7.93 -0.24
CA PHE A 66 3.93 7.43 0.93
C PHE A 66 5.42 7.58 0.72
N LYS A 67 6.13 7.85 1.82
CA LYS A 67 7.60 7.80 1.84
C LYS A 67 8.00 6.52 2.55
N GLY A 68 8.86 5.73 1.94
CA GLY A 68 9.48 4.58 2.57
C GLY A 68 10.98 4.79 2.70
N ARG A 69 11.61 4.06 3.61
CA ARG A 69 13.07 3.98 3.71
C ARG A 69 13.52 2.54 3.96
N VAL A 70 14.61 2.14 3.34
CA VAL A 70 15.27 0.87 3.67
C VAL A 70 16.08 1.08 4.96
N GLU A 71 15.52 0.69 6.10
CA GLU A 71 16.15 0.92 7.41
C GLU A 71 17.37 0.03 7.62
N ALA A 72 17.28 -1.22 7.19
CA ALA A 72 18.36 -2.19 7.31
C ALA A 72 18.17 -3.34 6.31
N GLU A 73 19.27 -4.04 6.03
CA GLU A 73 19.24 -5.38 5.45
C GLU A 73 19.08 -6.42 6.56
N THR A 74 18.38 -7.50 6.26
CA THR A 74 18.16 -8.60 7.21
C THR A 74 17.92 -9.92 6.46
N MET A 75 17.62 -10.98 7.21
CA MET A 75 17.31 -12.31 6.68
C MET A 75 15.95 -12.78 7.23
N VAL A 76 15.14 -13.39 6.37
CA VAL A 76 13.94 -14.14 6.77
C VAL A 76 14.16 -15.61 6.40
N GLY A 77 14.52 -16.40 7.41
CA GLY A 77 15.09 -17.73 7.17
C GLY A 77 16.34 -17.61 6.31
N ASN A 78 16.36 -18.31 5.17
CA ASN A 78 17.49 -18.28 4.23
C ASN A 78 17.38 -17.19 3.15
N ASN A 79 16.35 -16.34 3.21
CA ASN A 79 16.09 -15.31 2.20
C ASN A 79 16.62 -13.96 2.65
N LYS A 80 17.35 -13.27 1.77
CA LYS A 80 17.69 -11.85 1.97
C LYS A 80 16.41 -11.01 2.00
N ALA A 81 16.35 -10.10 2.96
CA ALA A 81 15.22 -9.23 3.20
C ALA A 81 15.70 -7.83 3.60
N ILE A 82 14.74 -6.92 3.74
CA ILE A 82 14.97 -5.59 4.29
C ILE A 82 14.04 -5.37 5.48
N ILE A 83 14.40 -4.42 6.34
CA ILE A 83 13.48 -3.78 7.28
C ILE A 83 13.02 -2.47 6.62
N PRO A 84 11.78 -2.38 6.10
CA PRO A 84 11.26 -1.14 5.54
C PRO A 84 10.51 -0.33 6.60
N SER A 85 10.68 0.99 6.60
CA SER A 85 9.75 1.93 7.25
C SER A 85 8.84 2.57 6.21
N ILE A 86 7.62 2.91 6.60
CA ILE A 86 6.63 3.60 5.76
C ILE A 86 6.05 4.77 6.55
N GLU A 87 6.14 5.96 5.98
CA GLU A 87 5.56 7.21 6.46
C GLU A 87 4.39 7.60 5.55
N GLY A 88 3.28 7.93 6.20
CA GLY A 88 2.11 8.53 5.60
C GLY A 88 1.38 9.38 6.63
N TRP A 89 0.20 9.87 6.28
CA TRP A 89 -0.66 10.61 7.19
C TRP A 89 -2.11 10.18 7.04
N ALA A 90 -2.89 10.42 8.09
CA ALA A 90 -4.32 10.17 8.11
C ALA A 90 -5.04 11.41 8.67
N ARG A 91 -6.34 11.54 8.38
CA ARG A 91 -7.20 12.59 8.93
C ARG A 91 -8.45 11.96 9.53
N VAL A 92 -8.92 12.54 10.62
CA VAL A 92 -10.25 12.22 11.17
C VAL A 92 -11.28 12.72 10.16
N THR A 93 -12.17 11.83 9.72
CA THR A 93 -13.23 12.16 8.74
C THR A 93 -14.62 12.16 9.34
N GLY A 94 -14.80 11.60 10.54
CA GLY A 94 -16.07 11.58 11.25
C GLY A 94 -16.01 10.79 12.54
N PHE A 95 -17.04 11.00 13.38
CA PHE A 95 -17.33 10.21 14.57
C PHE A 95 -18.72 9.59 14.34
N ASN A 96 -18.78 8.26 14.26
CA ASN A 96 -20.00 7.57 13.84
C ASN A 96 -20.59 6.76 14.99
N THR A 97 -21.91 6.82 15.13
CA THR A 97 -22.69 5.81 15.86
C THR A 97 -23.50 5.04 14.82
N ILE A 98 -23.20 3.75 14.65
CA ILE A 98 -23.85 2.90 13.66
C ILE A 98 -24.93 2.07 14.37
N PHE A 99 -26.18 2.14 13.89
CA PHE A 99 -27.30 1.34 14.39
C PHE A 99 -27.69 0.28 13.36
N ILE A 100 -28.00 -0.92 13.83
CA ILE A 100 -28.42 -2.05 13.00
C ILE A 100 -29.76 -2.55 13.58
N ASP A 101 -30.85 -2.38 12.83
CA ASP A 101 -32.19 -2.83 13.23
C ASP A 101 -32.46 -4.23 12.68
N ASP A 102 -32.99 -5.12 13.52
CA ASP A 102 -33.31 -6.48 13.11
C ASP A 102 -34.38 -6.59 12.02
N ARG A 103 -35.19 -5.55 11.86
CA ARG A 103 -36.23 -5.44 10.82
C ARG A 103 -35.70 -4.94 9.49
N ASP A 104 -34.48 -4.42 9.42
CA ASP A 104 -33.88 -3.93 8.18
C ASP A 104 -33.48 -5.13 7.29
N PRO A 105 -34.07 -5.29 6.08
CA PRO A 105 -33.71 -6.39 5.19
C PRO A 105 -32.25 -6.33 4.69
N TYR A 106 -31.58 -5.18 4.83
CA TYR A 106 -30.20 -4.96 4.42
C TYR A 106 -29.24 -4.80 5.60
N LYS A 107 -29.61 -5.22 6.81
CA LYS A 107 -28.81 -5.08 8.04
C LYS A 107 -27.38 -5.64 7.98
N HIS A 108 -27.11 -6.53 7.04
CA HIS A 108 -25.78 -7.13 6.80
C HIS A 108 -25.05 -6.55 5.57
N GLY A 109 -25.61 -5.50 4.96
CA GLY A 109 -25.10 -4.93 3.72
C GLY A 109 -25.42 -5.77 2.49
N PHE A 110 -25.00 -5.25 1.33
CA PHE A 110 -25.08 -5.92 0.04
C PHE A 110 -23.98 -5.38 -0.88
N GLN A 111 -23.76 -6.04 -2.01
CA GLN A 111 -22.81 -5.61 -3.03
C GLN A 111 -23.51 -5.53 -4.39
N VAL A 112 -23.22 -4.49 -5.16
CA VAL A 112 -23.65 -4.39 -6.56
C VAL A 112 -22.60 -5.07 -7.43
N ILE A 113 -23.01 -6.06 -8.21
CA ILE A 113 -22.12 -6.97 -8.96
C ILE A 113 -21.73 -6.38 -10.31
#